data_AF-W1XM73-F1
#
_entry.id   AF-W1XM73-F1
#
_cell.length_a   1.000
_cell.length_b   1.000
_cell.length_c   1.000
_cell.angle_alpha   90.00
_cell.angle_beta   90.00
_cell.angle_gamma   90.00
#
_symmetry.space_group_name_H-M   'P 1'
#
loop_
_entity.id
_entity.type
_entity.pdbx_description
1 polymer ?
#
loop_
_entity_poly.entity_id
_entity_poly.type
_entity_poly.pdbx_seq_one_letter_code
_entity_poly.pdbx_strand_id
1 'polypeptide(L)' 'GVLGSKVAQSLQTWRFPLRCWSRTRKSWPGVQSFAGREELSAFLSQCRVLINLLPNTPETVGIINQQLIEK' A
#
# COMPACT_ATOMS: atom_id res chain seq x y z
N GLY A 1 5.74 3.15 -5.92
CA GLY A 1 6.86 3.08 -6.89
C GLY A 1 6.33 3.19 -8.31
N VAL A 2 7.14 2.89 -9.32
CA VAL A 2 6.75 2.99 -10.75
C VAL A 2 5.59 2.06 -11.10
N LEU A 3 5.65 0.78 -10.68
CA LEU A 3 4.56 -0.17 -10.92
C LEU A 3 3.32 0.18 -10.08
N GLY A 4 3.52 0.48 -8.79
CA GLY A 4 2.44 0.81 -7.88
C GLY A 4 1.63 2.05 -8.28
N SER A 5 2.25 3.08 -8.88
CA SER A 5 1.50 4.24 -9.35
C SER A 5 0.64 3.91 -10.57
N LYS A 6 1.13 3.09 -11.51
CA LYS A 6 0.36 2.64 -12.67
C LYS A 6 -0.84 1.80 -12.28
N VAL A 7 -0.68 0.90 -11.31
CA VAL A 7 -1.80 0.09 -10.78
C VAL A 7 -2.80 0.98 -10.04
N ALA A 8 -2.34 1.95 -9.25
CA ALA A 8 -3.26 2.90 -8.60
C ALA A 8 -4.05 3.71 -9.63
N GLN A 9 -3.41 4.21 -10.69
CA GLN A 9 -4.07 4.97 -11.76
C GLN A 9 -5.11 4.13 -12.51
N SER A 10 -4.79 2.86 -12.83
CA SER A 10 -5.75 2.00 -13.52
C SER A 10 -6.96 1.70 -12.66
N LEU A 11 -6.78 1.43 -11.36
CA LEU A 11 -7.85 1.18 -10.41
C LEU A 11 -8.72 2.42 -10.13
N GLN A 12 -8.14 3.62 -10.23
CA GLN A 12 -8.86 4.87 -10.00
C GLN A 12 -10.01 5.08 -10.99
N THR A 13 -9.85 4.60 -12.22
CA THR A 13 -10.89 4.62 -13.28
C THR A 13 -12.18 3.91 -12.84
N TRP A 14 -12.04 2.88 -12.02
CA TRP A 14 -13.16 2.07 -11.51
C TRP A 14 -13.78 2.65 -10.23
N ARG A 15 -13.32 3.83 -9.80
CA ARG A 15 -13.80 4.57 -8.60
C ARG A 15 -13.68 3.80 -7.28
N PHE A 16 -12.75 2.86 -7.19
CA PHE A 16 -12.40 2.26 -5.90
C PHE A 16 -11.73 3.29 -4.98
N PRO A 17 -11.99 3.24 -3.66
CA PRO A 17 -11.20 3.99 -2.69
C PRO A 17 -9.77 3.45 -2.69
N LEU A 18 -8.81 4.28 -3.05
CA LEU A 18 -7.42 3.88 -3.17
C LEU A 18 -6.57 4.39 -2.04
N ARG A 19 -5.64 3.54 -1.64
CA ARG A 19 -4.66 3.77 -0.58
C ARG A 19 -3.34 3.16 -1.01
N CYS A 20 -2.24 3.79 -0.64
CA CYS A 20 -0.91 3.25 -0.91
C CYS A 20 -0.04 3.34 0.32
N TRP A 21 0.82 2.35 0.51
CA TRP A 21 1.83 2.34 1.57
C TRP A 21 3.22 2.33 0.95
N SER A 22 4.14 3.12 1.49
CA SER A 22 5.54 3.09 1.09
C SER A 22 6.46 3.68 2.16
N ARG A 23 7.78 3.67 1.95
CA ARG A 23 8.74 4.27 2.90
C ARG A 23 8.65 5.80 2.99
N THR A 24 8.17 6.47 1.95
CA THR A 24 8.07 7.95 1.90
C THR A 24 6.71 8.37 1.39
N ARG A 25 6.16 9.47 1.93
CA ARG A 25 4.83 9.98 1.54
C ARG A 25 4.74 10.21 0.02
N LYS A 26 3.57 9.94 -0.54
CA LYS A 26 3.24 10.17 -1.95
C LYS A 26 2.10 11.16 -2.07
N SER A 27 2.18 12.00 -3.09
CA SER A 27 1.13 12.96 -3.43
C SER A 27 0.47 12.53 -4.73
N TRP A 28 -0.46 11.59 -4.63
CA TRP A 28 -1.21 11.07 -5.78
C TRP A 28 -2.68 11.48 -5.62
N PRO A 29 -3.24 12.28 -6.55
CA PRO A 29 -4.64 12.71 -6.47
C PRO A 29 -5.59 11.52 -6.37
N GLY A 30 -6.49 11.54 -5.39
CA GLY A 30 -7.48 10.47 -5.18
C GLY A 30 -6.91 9.17 -4.57
N VAL A 31 -5.66 9.16 -4.11
CA VAL A 31 -5.06 8.04 -3.39
C VAL A 31 -4.57 8.50 -2.03
N GLN A 32 -5.07 7.87 -0.97
CA GLN A 32 -4.58 8.14 0.39
C GLN A 32 -3.20 7.52 0.57
N SER A 33 -2.18 8.36 0.76
CA SER A 33 -0.82 7.88 1.00
C SER A 33 -0.57 7.64 2.48
N PHE A 34 0.00 6.48 2.79
CA PHE A 34 0.57 6.12 4.07
C PHE A 34 2.08 5.91 3.92
N ALA A 35 2.84 6.29 4.93
CA ALA A 35 4.29 6.26 4.94
C ALA A 35 4.84 5.67 6.25
N GLY A 36 5.89 4.85 6.14
CA GLY A 36 6.58 4.31 7.31
C GLY A 36 5.86 3.14 7.98
N ARG A 37 6.55 2.41 8.86
CA ARG A 37 5.99 1.21 9.51
C ARG A 37 4.92 1.55 10.54
N GLU A 38 4.99 2.73 11.12
CA GLU A 38 4.05 3.31 12.06
C GLU A 38 2.64 3.45 11.46
N GLU A 39 2.53 3.81 10.17
CA GLU A 39 1.25 3.96 9.50
C GLU A 39 0.76 2.67 8.81
N LEU A 40 1.56 1.60 8.81
CA LEU A 40 1.21 0.34 8.13
C LEU A 40 -0.07 -0.29 8.70
N SER A 41 -0.25 -0.23 10.02
CA SER A 41 -1.45 -0.76 10.67
C SER A 41 -2.71 0.01 10.26
N ALA A 42 -2.62 1.34 10.15
CA ALA A 42 -3.73 2.19 9.73
C ALA A 42 -4.05 2.03 8.24
N PHE A 43 -3.03 1.75 7.42
CA PHE A 43 -3.22 1.41 6.02
C PHE A 43 -4.04 0.12 5.87
N LEU A 44 -3.69 -0.94 6.63
CA LEU A 44 -4.28 -2.27 6.51
C LEU A 44 -5.71 -2.38 7.05
N SER A 45 -6.06 -1.62 8.09
CA SER A 45 -7.36 -1.72 8.78
C SER A 45 -8.60 -1.50 7.90
N GLN A 46 -8.43 -0.99 6.69
CA GLN A 46 -9.51 -0.78 5.72
C GLN A 46 -9.09 -1.27 4.31
N CYS A 47 -8.07 -2.13 4.21
CA CYS A 47 -7.63 -2.79 2.98
C CYS A 47 -8.47 -4.05 2.74
N ARG A 48 -9.52 -3.97 1.92
CA ARG A 48 -10.26 -5.16 1.47
C ARG A 48 -9.46 -6.03 0.48
N VAL A 49 -8.62 -5.39 -0.33
CA VAL A 49 -7.73 -6.05 -1.28
C VAL A 49 -6.33 -5.47 -1.11
N LEU A 50 -5.36 -6.33 -0.81
CA LEU A 50 -3.95 -5.96 -0.65
C LEU A 50 -3.16 -6.39 -1.89
N ILE A 51 -2.51 -5.44 -2.55
CA ILE A 51 -1.65 -5.70 -3.72
C ILE A 51 -0.19 -5.41 -3.32
N ASN A 52 0.64 -6.45 -3.28
CA ASN A 52 2.06 -6.31 -2.97
C ASN A 52 2.88 -6.00 -4.22
N LEU A 53 3.46 -4.80 -4.25
CA LEU A 53 4.39 -4.36 -5.30
C LEU A 53 5.70 -3.82 -4.69
N LEU A 54 6.06 -4.32 -3.51
CA LEU A 54 7.30 -3.96 -2.84
C LEU A 54 8.48 -4.72 -3.47
N PRO A 55 9.65 -4.08 -3.59
CA PRO A 55 10.87 -4.80 -3.94
C PRO A 55 11.23 -5.80 -2.83
N ASN A 56 11.85 -6.91 -3.19
CA ASN A 56 12.40 -7.86 -2.23
C ASN A 56 13.70 -7.30 -1.63
N THR A 57 13.62 -6.77 -0.41
CA THR A 57 14.76 -6.24 0.35
C THR A 57 14.71 -6.78 1.78
N PRO A 58 15.82 -6.79 2.54
CA PRO A 58 15.82 -7.27 3.92
C PRO A 58 14.72 -6.65 4.81
N GLU A 59 14.33 -5.41 4.54
CA GLU A 59 13.29 -4.69 5.27
C GLU A 59 11.85 -5.09 4.88
N THR A 60 11.66 -5.80 3.77
CA THR A 60 10.35 -6.24 3.26
C THR A 60 10.21 -7.77 3.19
N VAL A 61 11.31 -8.52 3.41
CA VAL A 61 11.26 -9.98 3.56
C VAL A 61 10.27 -10.35 4.67
N GLY A 62 9.33 -11.24 4.34
CA GLY A 62 8.32 -11.71 5.30
C GLY A 62 7.36 -10.63 5.79
N ILE A 63 7.27 -9.47 5.11
CA ILE A 63 6.38 -8.39 5.55
C ILE A 63 4.92 -8.83 5.58
N ILE A 64 4.49 -9.65 4.61
CA ILE A 64 3.17 -10.28 4.61
C ILE A 64 3.27 -11.55 5.45
N ASN A 65 2.99 -11.40 6.74
CA ASN A 65 2.95 -12.48 7.71
C ASN A 65 1.56 -12.53 8.38
N GLN A 66 1.37 -13.52 9.25
CA GLN A 66 0.14 -13.71 10.00
C GLN A 66 -0.25 -12.46 10.78
N GLN A 67 0.71 -11.83 11.47
CA GLN A 67 0.46 -10.62 12.26
C GLN A 67 -0.01 -9.44 11.41
N LEU A 68 0.38 -9.39 10.13
CA LEU A 68 -0.04 -8.37 9.18
C LEU A 68 -1.45 -8.63 8.64
N ILE A 69 -1.81 -9.89 8.40
CA ILE A 69 -3.11 -10.29 7.83
C ILE A 69 -4.23 -10.33 8.88
N GLU A 70 -3.90 -10.60 10.14
CA GLU A 70 -4.86 -10.64 11.25
C GLU A 70 -5.31 -9.24 11.74
N LYS A 71 -4.78 -8.16 11.15
CA LYS A 71 -5.14 -6.77 11.46
C LYS A 71 -6.36 -6.29 10.71
#